data_AF-A0A4V3WUJ8-F1
#
_entry.id   AF-A0A4V3WUJ8-F1
#
_cell.length_a   1.000
_cell.length_b   1.000
_cell.length_c   1.000
_cell.angle_alpha   90.00
_cell.angle_beta   90.00
_cell.angle_gamma   90.00
#
_symmetry.space_group_name_H-M   'P 1'
#
loop_
_entity.id
_entity.type
_entity.pdbx_description
1 polymer ?
#
loop_
_entity_poly.entity_id
_entity_poly.type
_entity_poly.pdbx_seq_one_letter_code
_entity_poly.pdbx_strand_id
1 'polypeptide(L)'
;MQEAEVELEQLRQEARDELSTVIEIKCRQGEDPWEFLPDLPSVDEQVVATIRADRLSDARVSRDRARAHHPAAPREAAAAFEYALLRSIALEHPELSTGVWALLARMDGAA
;
A
#
# COMPACT_ATOMS: atom_id res chain seq x y z
N MET A 1 -9.04 21.21 -6.57
CA MET A 1 -7.59 20.93 -6.44
C MET A 1 -7.15 21.07 -4.98
N GLN A 2 -7.43 22.19 -4.31
CA GLN A 2 -7.13 22.37 -2.88
C GLN A 2 -7.79 21.31 -1.96
N GLU A 3 -9.02 20.87 -2.23
CA GLU A 3 -9.70 19.84 -1.41
C GLU A 3 -9.00 18.47 -1.46
N ALA A 4 -8.55 18.03 -2.65
CA ALA A 4 -7.83 16.77 -2.82
C ALA A 4 -6.43 16.81 -2.17
N GLU A 5 -5.77 17.97 -2.18
CA GLU A 5 -4.50 18.16 -1.46
C GLU A 5 -4.69 18.08 0.06
N VAL A 6 -5.76 18.66 0.59
CA VAL A 6 -6.10 18.60 2.02
C VAL A 6 -6.42 17.17 2.45
N GLU A 7 -7.18 16.43 1.63
CA GLU A 7 -7.49 15.02 1.87
C GLU A 7 -6.23 14.15 1.88
N LEU A 8 -5.32 14.36 0.92
CA LEU A 8 -4.07 13.60 0.86
C LEU A 8 -3.14 13.90 2.05
N GLU A 9 -3.03 15.16 2.48
CA GLU A 9 -2.23 15.49 3.65
C GLU A 9 -2.83 14.89 4.93
N GLN A 10 -4.15 14.84 5.05
CA GLN A 10 -4.80 14.14 6.15
C GLN A 10 -4.39 12.66 6.18
N LEU A 11 -4.48 11.96 5.04
CA LEU A 11 -4.04 10.56 4.94
C LEU A 11 -2.56 10.39 5.31
N ARG A 12 -1.69 11.34 4.95
CA ARG A 12 -0.28 11.32 5.35
C ARG A 12 -0.08 11.51 6.85
N GLN A 13 -0.90 12.32 7.52
CA GLN A 13 -0.86 12.44 8.98
C GLN A 13 -1.30 11.14 9.64
N GLU A 14 -2.42 10.56 9.19
CA GLU A 14 -2.90 9.27 9.69
C GLU A 14 -1.86 8.16 9.51
N ALA A 15 -1.20 8.10 8.35
CA ALA A 15 -0.11 7.16 8.08
C ALA A 15 1.10 7.37 9.01
N ARG A 16 1.48 8.62 9.35
CA ARG A 16 2.56 8.90 10.31
C ARG A 16 2.19 8.41 11.71
N ASP A 17 0.96 8.63 12.13
CA ASP A 17 0.47 8.20 13.44
C ASP A 17 0.43 6.66 13.54
N GLU A 18 0.01 5.98 12.46
CA GLU A 18 0.02 4.53 12.37
C GLU A 18 1.45 3.98 12.45
N LEU A 19 2.37 4.51 11.65
CA LEU A 19 3.78 4.09 11.67
C LEU A 19 4.44 4.34 13.03
N SER A 20 4.16 5.49 13.67
CA SER A 20 4.63 5.78 15.02
C SER A 20 4.12 4.74 16.03
N THR A 21 2.86 4.33 15.91
CA THR A 21 2.25 3.30 16.76
C THR A 21 2.92 1.94 16.55
N VAL A 22 3.19 1.56 15.30
CA VAL A 22 3.91 0.31 14.96
C VAL A 22 5.31 0.31 15.58
N ILE A 23 6.06 1.41 15.44
CA ILE A 23 7.38 1.58 16.04
C ILE A 23 7.29 1.42 17.56
N GLU A 24 6.34 2.08 18.21
CA GLU A 24 6.16 2.00 19.66
C GLU A 24 5.87 0.56 20.13
N ILE A 25 4.98 -0.16 19.44
CA ILE A 25 4.63 -1.54 19.76
C ILE A 25 5.86 -2.45 19.67
N LYS A 26 6.64 -2.35 18.58
CA LYS A 26 7.85 -3.16 18.37
C LYS A 26 8.92 -2.88 19.42
N CYS A 27 9.17 -1.60 19.72
CA CYS A 27 10.08 -1.20 20.80
C CYS A 27 9.65 -1.78 22.17
N ARG A 28 8.34 -1.74 22.49
CA ARG A 28 7.81 -2.32 23.74
C ARG A 28 7.91 -3.84 23.80
N GLN A 29 7.97 -4.51 22.65
CA GLN A 29 8.22 -5.95 22.54
C GLN A 29 9.71 -6.31 22.65
N GLY A 30 10.59 -5.31 22.72
CA GLY A 30 12.03 -5.50 22.87
C GLY A 30 12.80 -5.65 21.55
N GLU A 31 12.17 -5.33 20.41
CA GLU A 31 12.89 -5.26 19.12
C GLU A 31 13.79 -4.02 19.06
N ASP A 32 14.99 -4.15 18.45
CA ASP A 32 15.89 -3.02 18.22
C ASP A 32 15.38 -2.18 17.02
N PRO A 33 15.12 -0.87 17.20
CA PRO A 33 14.76 0.02 16.11
C PRO A 33 15.68 -0.06 14.90
N TRP A 34 16.98 -0.22 15.11
CA TRP A 34 17.92 -0.24 14.00
C TRP A 34 17.75 -1.47 13.10
N GLU A 35 17.19 -2.56 13.63
CA GLU A 35 16.91 -3.77 12.87
C GLU A 35 15.63 -3.65 12.04
N PHE A 36 14.54 -3.08 12.58
CA PHE A 36 13.24 -3.09 11.88
C PHE A 36 12.88 -1.79 11.15
N LEU A 37 13.47 -0.63 11.51
CA LEU A 37 13.16 0.64 10.85
C LEU A 37 13.39 0.61 9.32
N PRO A 38 14.45 -0.03 8.79
CA PRO A 38 14.66 -0.12 7.34
C PRO A 38 13.57 -0.91 6.59
N ASP A 39 12.87 -1.81 7.28
CA ASP A 39 11.83 -2.65 6.70
C ASP A 39 10.44 -2.00 6.75
N LEU A 40 10.30 -0.90 7.50
CA LEU A 40 9.04 -0.16 7.55
C LEU A 40 8.75 0.54 6.21
N PRO A 41 7.48 0.60 5.79
CA PRO A 41 7.11 1.39 4.63
C PRO A 41 7.31 2.89 4.92
N SER A 42 7.59 3.65 3.87
CA SER A 42 7.54 5.11 3.95
C SER A 42 6.10 5.61 4.15
N VAL A 43 5.92 6.88 4.53
CA VAL A 43 4.59 7.48 4.72
C VAL A 43 3.74 7.38 3.45
N ASP A 44 4.30 7.70 2.28
CA ASP A 44 3.56 7.61 1.02
C ASP A 44 3.23 6.16 0.64
N GLU A 45 4.11 5.20 0.96
CA GLU A 45 3.81 3.78 0.79
C GLU A 45 2.67 3.31 1.70
N GLN A 46 2.64 3.78 2.95
CA GLN A 46 1.55 3.50 3.88
C GLN A 46 0.23 4.11 3.39
N VAL A 47 0.25 5.35 2.90
CA VAL A 47 -0.95 5.98 2.28
C VAL A 47 -1.45 5.17 1.09
N VAL A 48 -0.57 4.73 0.19
CA VAL A 48 -0.94 3.87 -0.93
C VAL A 48 -1.54 2.54 -0.45
N ALA A 49 -0.97 1.93 0.59
CA ALA A 49 -1.49 0.71 1.19
C ALA A 49 -2.90 0.91 1.76
N THR A 50 -3.16 2.04 2.42
CA THR A 50 -4.48 2.44 2.95
C THR A 50 -5.50 2.62 1.83
N ILE A 51 -5.18 3.40 0.79
CA ILE A 51 -6.06 3.61 -0.37
C ILE A 51 -6.33 2.27 -1.07
N ARG A 52 -5.32 1.41 -1.21
CA ARG A 52 -5.47 0.07 -1.78
C ARG A 52 -6.43 -0.78 -0.94
N ALA A 53 -6.30 -0.76 0.38
CA ALA A 53 -7.18 -1.50 1.29
C ALA A 53 -8.64 -1.01 1.17
N ASP A 54 -8.84 0.30 1.09
CA ASP A 54 -10.16 0.89 0.88
C ASP A 54 -10.78 0.45 -0.46
N ARG A 55 -10.02 0.51 -1.56
CA ARG A 55 -10.49 0.01 -2.87
C ARG A 55 -10.84 -1.47 -2.86
N LEU A 56 -10.10 -2.29 -2.10
CA LEU A 56 -10.38 -3.72 -1.97
C LEU A 56 -11.64 -4.01 -1.15
N SER A 57 -12.13 -3.05 -0.38
CA SER A 57 -13.42 -3.17 0.32
C SER A 57 -14.61 -3.12 -0.65
N ASP A 58 -14.43 -2.54 -1.85
CA ASP A 58 -15.43 -2.57 -2.90
C ASP A 58 -15.71 -4.01 -3.36
N ALA A 59 -16.98 -4.40 -3.32
CA ALA A 59 -17.40 -5.76 -3.61
C ALA A 59 -17.04 -6.24 -5.02
N ARG A 60 -16.99 -5.34 -6.01
CA ARG A 60 -16.58 -5.68 -7.38
C ARG A 60 -15.08 -5.93 -7.44
N VAL A 61 -14.28 -5.01 -6.89
CA VAL A 61 -12.81 -5.12 -6.88
C VAL A 61 -12.39 -6.38 -6.10
N SER A 62 -13.05 -6.67 -4.98
CA SER A 62 -12.84 -7.88 -4.19
C SER A 62 -13.11 -9.18 -4.98
N ARG A 63 -14.19 -9.22 -5.79
CA ARG A 63 -14.46 -10.36 -6.68
C ARG A 63 -13.42 -10.50 -7.79
N ASP A 64 -12.98 -9.39 -8.38
CA ASP A 64 -11.95 -9.39 -9.41
C ASP A 64 -10.62 -9.90 -8.85
N ARG A 65 -10.26 -9.48 -7.62
CA ARG A 65 -9.13 -10.04 -6.87
C ARG A 65 -9.28 -11.54 -6.66
N ALA A 66 -10.42 -11.99 -6.14
CA ALA A 66 -10.65 -13.41 -5.88
C ALA A 66 -10.51 -14.27 -7.15
N ARG A 67 -10.95 -13.75 -8.31
CA ARG A 67 -10.75 -14.39 -9.60
C ARG A 67 -9.27 -14.43 -10.00
N ALA A 68 -8.54 -13.35 -9.83
CA ALA A 68 -7.12 -13.25 -10.19
C ALA A 68 -6.23 -14.18 -9.35
N HIS A 69 -6.56 -14.39 -8.07
CA HIS A 69 -5.83 -15.28 -7.15
C HIS A 69 -6.37 -16.72 -7.11
N HIS A 70 -7.35 -17.06 -7.94
CA HIS A 70 -7.91 -18.41 -7.96
C HIS A 70 -6.85 -19.42 -8.47
N PRO A 71 -6.75 -20.65 -7.94
CA PRO A 71 -5.75 -21.63 -8.37
C PRO A 71 -5.80 -22.00 -9.86
N ALA A 72 -6.95 -21.82 -10.51
CA ALA A 72 -7.15 -22.05 -11.94
C ALA A 72 -6.92 -20.81 -12.83
N ALA A 73 -6.59 -19.66 -12.24
CA ALA A 73 -6.25 -18.46 -12.99
C ALA A 73 -4.85 -18.59 -13.63
N PRO A 74 -4.57 -17.84 -14.71
CA PRO A 74 -3.21 -17.72 -15.23
C PRO A 74 -2.22 -17.29 -14.13
N ARG A 75 -0.98 -17.78 -14.20
CA ARG A 75 0.03 -17.54 -13.16
C ARG A 75 0.28 -16.05 -12.93
N GLU A 76 0.20 -15.26 -14.00
CA GLU A 76 0.40 -13.82 -14.01
C GLU A 76 -0.85 -13.02 -13.62
N ALA A 77 -2.02 -13.65 -13.45
CA ALA A 77 -3.28 -12.92 -13.23
C ALA A 77 -3.27 -12.12 -11.93
N ALA A 78 -2.71 -12.67 -10.85
CA ALA A 78 -2.55 -11.98 -9.57
C ALA A 78 -1.65 -10.74 -9.72
N ALA A 79 -0.48 -10.87 -10.34
CA ALA A 79 0.44 -9.77 -10.56
C ALA A 79 -0.18 -8.68 -11.47
N ALA A 80 -0.87 -9.08 -12.53
CA ALA A 80 -1.56 -8.15 -13.44
C ALA A 80 -2.68 -7.37 -12.74
N PHE A 81 -3.45 -8.03 -11.86
CA PHE A 81 -4.47 -7.37 -11.05
C PHE A 81 -3.86 -6.33 -10.10
N GLU A 82 -2.82 -6.71 -9.36
CA GLU A 82 -2.17 -5.82 -8.39
C GLU A 82 -1.49 -4.63 -9.10
N TYR A 83 -0.84 -4.86 -10.24
CA TYR A 83 -0.29 -3.80 -11.07
C TYR A 83 -1.38 -2.82 -11.55
N ALA A 84 -2.51 -3.33 -12.06
CA ALA A 84 -3.59 -2.48 -12.52
C ALA A 84 -4.19 -1.63 -11.39
N LEU A 85 -4.35 -2.22 -10.20
CA LEU A 85 -4.87 -1.54 -9.02
C LEU A 85 -3.92 -0.43 -8.56
N LEU A 86 -2.64 -0.75 -8.35
CA LEU A 86 -1.65 0.23 -7.90
C LEU A 86 -1.41 1.34 -8.94
N ARG A 87 -1.41 0.99 -10.23
CA ARG A 87 -1.32 1.97 -11.31
C ARG A 87 -2.51 2.93 -11.33
N SER A 88 -3.72 2.45 -11.02
CA SER A 88 -4.89 3.35 -10.93
C SER A 88 -4.74 4.38 -9.81
N ILE A 89 -4.15 4.01 -8.67
CA ILE A 89 -3.85 4.94 -7.57
C ILE A 89 -2.86 6.02 -8.03
N ALA A 90 -1.76 5.64 -8.71
CA ALA A 90 -0.78 6.62 -9.21
C ALA A 90 -1.37 7.58 -10.26
N LEU A 91 -2.36 7.14 -11.05
CA LEU A 91 -3.03 8.01 -12.00
C LEU A 91 -3.97 9.02 -11.34
N GLU A 92 -4.60 8.64 -10.23
CA GLU A 92 -5.51 9.50 -9.47
C GLU A 92 -4.76 10.42 -8.51
N HIS A 93 -3.62 9.97 -7.97
CA HIS A 93 -2.73 10.70 -7.06
C HIS A 93 -1.28 10.64 -7.56
N PRO A 94 -0.91 11.46 -8.56
CA PRO A 94 0.44 11.46 -9.14
C PRO A 94 1.55 11.69 -8.11
N GLU A 95 1.26 12.38 -7.02
CA GLU A 95 2.18 12.67 -5.92
C GLU A 95 2.61 11.40 -5.17
N LEU A 96 1.83 10.33 -5.23
CA LEU A 96 2.11 9.03 -4.61
C LEU A 96 2.89 8.07 -5.52
N SER A 97 3.26 8.49 -6.73
CA SER A 97 3.91 7.62 -7.72
C SER A 97 5.13 6.90 -7.16
N THR A 98 5.99 7.58 -6.41
CA THR A 98 7.18 6.95 -5.79
C THR A 98 6.80 5.83 -4.83
N GLY A 99 5.78 6.02 -3.99
CA GLY A 99 5.31 4.99 -3.06
C GLY A 99 4.67 3.80 -3.79
N VAL A 100 3.94 4.06 -4.87
CA VAL A 100 3.40 3.01 -5.75
C VAL A 100 4.53 2.16 -6.36
N TRP A 101 5.57 2.81 -6.90
CA TRP A 101 6.71 2.10 -7.49
C TRP A 101 7.48 1.26 -6.46
N ALA A 102 7.68 1.79 -5.25
CA ALA A 102 8.33 1.05 -4.17
C ALA A 102 7.54 -0.20 -3.77
N LEU A 103 6.21 -0.10 -3.68
CA LEU A 103 5.35 -1.26 -3.41
C LEU A 103 5.40 -2.29 -4.53
N LEU A 104 5.33 -1.87 -5.80
CA LEU A 104 5.48 -2.78 -6.95
C LEU A 104 6.82 -3.52 -6.92
N ALA A 105 7.92 -2.80 -6.67
CA ALA A 105 9.26 -3.39 -6.60
C ALA A 105 9.37 -4.45 -5.48
N ARG A 106 8.73 -4.22 -4.32
CA ARG A 106 8.67 -5.22 -3.24
C ARG A 106 7.87 -6.46 -3.61
N MET A 107 6.80 -6.30 -4.38
CA MET A 107 6.00 -7.44 -4.85
C MET A 107 6.75 -8.28 -5.88
N ASP A 108 7.50 -7.64 -6.76
CA ASP A 108 8.34 -8.33 -7.74
C ASP A 108 9.54 -9.04 -7.09
N GLY A 109 10.12 -8.46 -6.03
CA GLY A 109 11.23 -9.05 -5.28
C GLY A 109 10.85 -10.16 -4.29
N ALA A 110 9.56 -10.33 -3.98
CA ALA A 110 9.04 -11.35 -3.08
C ALA A 110 8.58 -12.65 -3.81
N ALA A 111 8.72 -12.71 -5.14
CA ALA A 111 8.36 -13.83 -6.01
C ALA A 111 9.55 -14.75 -6.34
#